data_AF-A0A940P2Y7-F1
#
_entry.id   AF-A0A940P2Y7-F1
#
_cell.length_a   1.000
_cell.length_b   1.000
_cell.length_c   1.000
_cell.angle_alpha   90.00
_cell.angle_beta   90.00
_cell.angle_gamma   90.00
#
_symmetry.space_group_name_H-M   'P 1'
#
loop_
_entity.id
_entity.type
_entity.pdbx_description
1 polymer ?
#
loop_
_entity_poly.entity_id
_entity_poly.type
_entity_poly.pdbx_seq_one_letter_code
_entity_poly.pdbx_strand_id
1 'polypeptide(L)'
;IQAGSPVDSYVTPEAWDMPGYESKVIMAAGTFTGGASIELSADGPMREPYAVYLQGGITYGSGKLGILTAAQSMLNRGLITF
;
A
#
# COMPACT_ATOMS: atom_id res chain seq x y z
N ILE A 1 -1.58 0.00 4.18
CA ILE A 1 -2.12 0.91 3.14
C ILE A 1 -3.51 0.47 2.71
N GLN A 2 -3.70 -0.72 2.13
CA GLN A 2 -5.03 -1.21 1.66
C GLN A 2 -6.15 -1.06 2.70
N ALA A 3 -5.93 -1.48 3.95
CA ALA A 3 -6.93 -1.34 5.02
C ALA A 3 -7.29 0.11 5.39
N GLY A 4 -6.46 1.09 4.98
CA GLY A 4 -6.71 2.53 5.13
C GLY A 4 -7.24 3.19 3.85
N SER A 5 -7.54 2.42 2.80
CA SER A 5 -8.10 2.91 1.55
C SER A 5 -9.64 3.01 1.60
N PRO A 6 -10.27 3.85 0.77
CA PRO A 6 -11.73 4.00 0.76
C PRO A 6 -12.47 2.84 0.08
N VAL A 7 -11.82 2.14 -0.87
CA VAL A 7 -12.40 1.02 -1.63
C VAL A 7 -11.64 -0.26 -1.30
N ASP A 8 -12.36 -1.39 -1.23
CA ASP A 8 -11.82 -2.72 -0.96
C ASP A 8 -10.87 -2.81 0.26
N SER A 9 -11.14 -2.02 1.29
CA SER A 9 -10.33 -1.98 2.51
C SER A 9 -10.33 -3.27 3.31
N TYR A 10 -11.33 -4.13 3.10
CA TYR A 10 -11.44 -5.45 3.71
C TYR A 10 -10.62 -6.53 2.97
N VAL A 11 -10.11 -6.23 1.77
CA VAL A 11 -9.29 -7.16 0.99
C VAL A 11 -7.85 -7.11 1.47
N THR A 12 -7.23 -8.28 1.62
CA THR A 12 -5.81 -8.38 1.97
C THR A 12 -5.00 -8.57 0.69
N PRO A 13 -4.04 -7.68 0.38
CA PRO A 13 -3.18 -7.85 -0.79
C PRO A 13 -2.30 -9.09 -0.67
N GLU A 14 -2.14 -9.80 -1.78
CA GLU A 14 -1.19 -10.92 -1.91
C GLU A 14 -0.18 -10.61 -3.02
N ALA A 15 1.04 -11.16 -2.89
CA ALA A 15 2.06 -10.99 -3.91
C ALA A 15 1.71 -11.80 -5.16
N TRP A 16 1.74 -11.17 -6.33
CA TRP A 16 1.35 -11.80 -7.60
C TRP A 16 2.35 -11.53 -8.72
N ASP A 17 2.29 -12.37 -9.76
CA ASP A 17 3.16 -12.30 -10.94
C ASP A 17 2.69 -11.17 -11.88
N MET A 18 3.03 -9.93 -11.53
CA MET A 18 2.65 -8.75 -12.31
C MET A 18 3.38 -8.73 -13.67
N PRO A 19 2.66 -8.59 -14.80
CA PRO A 19 3.29 -8.52 -16.12
C PRO A 19 4.33 -7.41 -16.21
N GLY A 20 5.51 -7.72 -16.76
CA GLY A 20 6.62 -6.78 -16.91
C GLY A 20 7.58 -6.73 -15.71
N TYR A 21 7.33 -7.47 -14.64
CA TYR A 21 8.22 -7.58 -13.48
C TYR A 21 8.86 -8.97 -13.39
N GLU A 22 10.14 -9.03 -13.06
CA GLU A 22 10.88 -10.30 -12.88
C GLU A 22 10.59 -10.99 -11.55
N SER A 23 10.10 -10.24 -10.56
CA SER A 23 9.75 -10.74 -9.24
C SER A 23 8.28 -10.46 -8.97
N LYS A 24 7.66 -11.28 -8.12
CA LYS A 24 6.31 -11.02 -7.63
C LYS A 24 6.22 -9.63 -7.03
N VAL A 25 5.12 -8.93 -7.28
CA VAL A 25 4.83 -7.61 -6.75
C VAL A 25 3.62 -7.73 -5.83
N ILE A 26 3.69 -7.09 -4.67
CA ILE A 26 2.52 -6.87 -3.81
C ILE A 26 2.07 -5.43 -4.00
N MET A 27 0.76 -5.20 -4.08
CA MET A 27 0.19 -3.88 -4.34
C MET A 27 -1.07 -3.64 -3.51
N ALA A 28 -1.12 -2.50 -2.84
CA ALA A 28 -2.33 -1.92 -2.28
C ALA A 28 -2.88 -0.87 -3.25
N ALA A 29 -4.07 -1.13 -3.80
CA ALA A 29 -4.73 -0.31 -4.81
C ALA A 29 -6.25 -0.23 -4.56
N GLY A 30 -6.63 0.10 -3.32
CA GLY A 30 -8.03 0.38 -2.94
C GLY A 30 -8.55 1.72 -3.48
N THR A 31 -8.55 1.85 -4.80
CA THR A 31 -8.78 3.08 -5.55
C THR A 31 -10.17 3.06 -6.20
N PHE A 32 -10.78 4.23 -6.40
CA PHE A 32 -12.09 4.31 -7.08
C PHE A 32 -11.98 3.93 -8.55
N THR A 33 -10.89 4.33 -9.21
CA THR A 33 -10.55 3.87 -10.55
C THR A 33 -9.47 2.81 -10.46
N GLY A 34 -9.72 1.62 -11.00
CA GLY A 34 -8.81 0.47 -10.87
C GLY A 34 -7.38 0.79 -11.34
N GLY A 35 -6.41 0.67 -10.42
CA GLY A 35 -4.99 0.88 -10.70
C GLY A 35 -4.55 2.35 -10.78
N ALA A 36 -5.40 3.32 -10.41
CA ALA A 36 -5.05 4.73 -10.45
C ALA A 36 -4.01 5.11 -9.37
N SER A 37 -2.76 5.33 -9.76
CA SER A 37 -1.66 5.67 -8.85
C SER A 37 -1.64 7.13 -8.37
N ILE A 38 -2.56 7.97 -8.87
CA ILE A 38 -2.81 9.30 -8.30
C ILE A 38 -3.64 9.21 -7.01
N GLU A 39 -4.38 8.12 -6.83
CA GLU A 39 -5.03 7.77 -5.58
C GLU A 39 -4.01 7.08 -4.65
N LEU A 40 -4.29 7.07 -3.34
CA LEU A 40 -3.35 6.51 -2.37
C LEU A 40 -3.10 5.03 -2.66
N SER A 41 -1.87 4.71 -3.03
CA SER A 41 -1.43 3.36 -3.37
C SER A 41 -0.02 3.10 -2.86
N ALA A 42 0.31 1.83 -2.71
CA ALA A 42 1.67 1.42 -2.41
C ALA A 42 1.95 0.03 -2.98
N ASP A 43 3.14 -0.15 -3.52
CA ASP A 43 3.56 -1.39 -4.15
C ASP A 43 5.07 -1.60 -4.04
N GLY A 44 5.52 -2.85 -4.22
CA GLY A 44 6.93 -3.17 -4.15
C GLY A 44 7.23 -4.61 -4.57
N PRO A 45 8.43 -4.88 -5.10
CA PRO A 45 8.81 -6.22 -5.49
C PRO A 45 9.19 -7.06 -4.26
N MET A 46 8.83 -8.33 -4.28
CA MET A 46 9.16 -9.31 -3.24
C MET A 46 10.60 -9.81 -3.39
N ARG A 47 11.55 -8.88 -3.35
CA ARG A 47 13.00 -9.13 -3.40
C ARG A 47 13.74 -8.09 -2.58
N GLU A 48 14.95 -8.42 -2.14
CA GLU A 48 15.82 -7.50 -1.40
C GLU A 48 16.10 -6.20 -2.20
N PRO A 49 16.09 -5.00 -1.56
CA PRO A 49 15.95 -4.72 -0.12
C PRO A 49 14.50 -4.58 0.38
N TYR A 50 13.53 -5.21 -0.29
CA TYR A 50 12.10 -5.12 0.02
C TYR A 50 11.58 -3.68 0.01
N ALA A 51 12.03 -2.92 -0.99
CA ALA A 51 11.63 -1.53 -1.18
C ALA A 51 10.12 -1.43 -1.45
N VAL A 52 9.49 -0.44 -0.81
CA VAL A 52 8.08 -0.08 -1.02
C VAL A 52 8.03 1.32 -1.60
N TYR A 53 7.29 1.46 -2.70
CA TYR A 53 6.95 2.73 -3.31
C TYR A 53 5.56 3.11 -2.82
N LEU A 54 5.44 4.31 -2.26
CA LEU A 54 4.18 4.87 -1.80
C LEU A 54 3.92 6.17 -2.55
N GLN A 55 2.75 6.27 -3.16
CA GLN A 55 2.39 7.40 -4.03
C GLN A 55 0.91 7.73 -3.96
N GLY A 56 0.58 8.89 -4.54
CA GLY A 56 -0.79 9.35 -4.66
C GLY A 56 -1.40 9.79 -3.33
N GLY A 57 -2.71 10.00 -3.39
CA GLY A 57 -3.50 10.59 -2.32
C GLY A 57 -4.20 11.84 -2.84
N ILE A 58 -5.42 11.66 -3.38
CA ILE A 58 -6.24 12.72 -3.97
C ILE A 58 -6.34 13.94 -3.05
N THR A 59 -6.38 13.69 -1.74
CA THR A 59 -6.32 14.74 -0.72
C THR A 59 -5.21 14.44 0.28
N TYR A 60 -4.61 15.49 0.83
CA TYR A 60 -3.63 15.36 1.90
C TYR A 60 -4.21 14.61 3.12
N GLY A 61 -5.46 14.87 3.48
CA GLY A 61 -6.13 14.25 4.63
C GLY A 61 -6.24 12.74 4.49
N SER A 62 -6.77 12.25 3.38
CA SER A 62 -6.89 10.80 3.12
C SER A 62 -5.51 10.13 3.02
N GLY A 63 -4.55 10.75 2.33
CA GLY A 63 -3.18 10.26 2.23
C GLY A 63 -2.52 10.10 3.60
N LYS A 64 -2.56 11.16 4.41
CA LYS A 64 -2.00 11.16 5.78
C LYS A 64 -2.65 10.10 6.66
N LEU A 65 -3.99 10.00 6.65
CA LEU A 65 -4.70 9.02 7.46
C LEU A 65 -4.31 7.58 7.07
N GLY A 66 -4.29 7.26 5.77
CA GLY A 66 -3.89 5.92 5.32
C GLY A 66 -2.46 5.53 5.70
N ILE A 67 -1.52 6.49 5.65
CA ILE A 67 -0.13 6.28 6.11
C ILE A 67 -0.08 6.07 7.63
N LEU A 68 -0.78 6.89 8.41
CA LEU A 68 -0.81 6.75 9.88
C LEU A 68 -1.45 5.43 10.30
N THR A 69 -2.49 4.95 9.61
CA THR A 69 -3.07 3.62 9.86
C THR A 69 -2.04 2.52 9.63
N ALA A 70 -1.22 2.62 8.58
CA ALA A 70 -0.16 1.65 8.32
C ALA A 70 0.93 1.70 9.40
N ALA A 71 1.41 2.89 9.77
CA ALA A 71 2.39 3.07 10.83
C ALA A 71 1.88 2.55 12.19
N GLN A 72 0.62 2.84 12.54
CA GLN A 72 -0.01 2.34 13.76
C GLN A 72 -0.10 0.80 13.76
N SER A 73 -0.42 0.18 12.62
CA SER A 73 -0.41 -1.28 12.50
C SER A 73 0.98 -1.87 12.72
N MET A 74 2.02 -1.24 12.17
CA MET A 74 3.41 -1.66 12.39
C MET A 74 3.82 -1.51 13.86
N LEU A 75 3.45 -0.40 14.50
CA LEU A 75 3.70 -0.16 15.92
C LEU A 75 3.00 -1.21 16.80
N ASN A 76 1.71 -1.47 16.57
CA ASN A 76 0.94 -2.48 17.31
C ASN A 76 1.54 -3.89 17.18
N ARG A 77 2.23 -4.18 16.08
CA ARG A 77 2.94 -5.44 15.82
C ARG A 77 4.38 -5.46 16.33
N GLY A 78 4.87 -4.37 16.91
CA GLY A 78 6.25 -4.24 17.38
C GLY A 78 7.30 -4.20 16.26
N LEU A 79 6.92 -3.81 15.04
CA LEU A 79 7.82 -3.71 13.88
C LEU A 79 8.59 -2.39 13.83
N ILE A 80 8.11 -1.37 14.54
CA ILE A 80 8.75 -0.05 14.68
C ILE A 80 8.65 0.41 16.14
N THR A 81 9.56 1.30 16.55
CA THR A 81 9.63 1.93 17.88
C THR A 81 9.78 3.45 17.74
N PHE A 82 9.49 4.20 18.80
CA PHE A 82 9.70 5.65 18.88
C PHE A 82 10.96 6.02 19.64
#